data_AF-A0A3S9ER06-F1
#
_entry.id   AF-A0A3S9ER06-F1
#
_cell.length_a   1.000
_cell.length_b   1.000
_cell.length_c   1.000
_cell.angle_alpha   90.00
_cell.angle_beta   90.00
_cell.angle_gamma   90.00
#
_symmetry.space_group_name_H-M   'P 1'
#
loop_
_entity.id
_entity.type
_entity.pdbx_description
1 polymer ?
#
loop_
_entity_poly.entity_id
_entity_poly.type
_entity_poly.pdbx_seq_one_letter_code
_entity_poly.pdbx_strand_id
1 'polypeptide(L)'
;MDALQKALDQLDQATAAVRLAVHDLATAPAAEAAGDAAHALSGGAIDPFVFRFAIFVLAIFVGYYVVWSVTPALHTPLMAVTNAISSVIVVGALLAVGISASGLATGFGFVALMLVSVNIFGGFLVTQRMLAMYKKKDK
;
A
#
# COMPACT_ATOMS: atom_id res chain seq x y z
N MET A 1 0.19 48.69 -15.45
CA MET A 1 -0.86 47.72 -15.05
C MET A 1 -0.44 46.29 -15.40
N ASP A 2 0.24 46.07 -16.52
CA ASP A 2 0.76 44.76 -16.96
C ASP A 2 1.63 43.98 -15.97
N ALA A 3 2.48 44.66 -15.18
CA ALA A 3 3.33 44.00 -14.19
C ALA A 3 2.52 43.43 -13.00
N LEU A 4 1.44 44.12 -12.61
CA LEU A 4 0.54 43.67 -11.55
C LEU A 4 -0.32 42.50 -12.04
N GLN A 5 -0.78 42.55 -13.30
CA GLN A 5 -1.49 41.44 -13.94
C GLN A 5 -0.61 40.20 -14.09
N LYS A 6 0.66 40.34 -14.50
CA LYS A 6 1.62 39.23 -14.51
C LYS A 6 1.87 38.63 -13.13
N ALA A 7 1.97 39.48 -12.10
CA ALA A 7 2.16 39.00 -10.73
C ALA A 7 0.92 38.24 -10.22
N LEU A 8 -0.29 38.71 -10.55
CA LEU A 8 -1.54 38.03 -10.24
C LEU A 8 -1.67 36.70 -11.01
N ASP A 9 -1.33 36.67 -12.30
CA ASP A 9 -1.33 35.43 -13.11
C ASP A 9 -0.32 34.41 -12.57
N GLN A 10 0.88 34.86 -12.14
CA GLN A 10 1.86 33.99 -11.49
C GLN A 10 1.36 33.48 -10.14
N LEU A 11 0.63 34.30 -9.38
CA LEU A 11 0.05 33.90 -8.10
C LEU A 11 -1.07 32.87 -8.31
N ASP A 12 -1.93 33.06 -9.31
CA ASP A 12 -2.99 32.12 -9.64
C ASP A 12 -2.42 30.80 -10.15
N GLN A 13 -1.36 30.84 -10.97
CA GLN A 13 -0.64 29.62 -11.38
C GLN A 13 0.04 28.92 -10.20
N ALA A 14 0.67 29.65 -9.28
CA ALA A 14 1.26 29.08 -8.08
C ALA A 14 0.19 28.47 -7.16
N THR A 15 -0.96 29.13 -7.02
CA THR A 15 -2.07 28.65 -6.19
C THR A 15 -2.74 27.42 -6.81
N ALA A 16 -2.87 27.38 -8.14
CA ALA A 16 -3.35 26.21 -8.87
C ALA A 16 -2.38 25.02 -8.74
N ALA A 17 -1.07 25.25 -8.85
CA ALA A 17 -0.05 24.23 -8.65
C ALA A 17 -0.07 23.68 -7.21
N VAL A 18 -0.21 24.56 -6.21
CA VAL A 18 -0.34 24.16 -4.79
C VAL A 18 -1.63 23.36 -4.58
N ARG A 19 -2.75 23.74 -5.18
CA ARG A 19 -4.02 23.02 -5.04
C ARG A 19 -3.97 21.64 -5.68
N LEU A 20 -3.28 21.48 -6.81
CA LEU A 20 -3.02 20.19 -7.44
C LEU A 20 -2.12 19.31 -6.56
N ALA A 21 -1.04 19.87 -6.00
CA ALA A 21 -0.17 19.16 -5.07
C ALA A 21 -0.90 18.72 -3.79
N VAL A 22 -1.80 19.56 -3.25
CA VAL A 22 -2.63 19.22 -2.08
C VAL A 22 -3.68 18.15 -2.43
N HIS A 23 -4.25 18.19 -3.63
CA HIS A 23 -5.17 17.15 -4.10
C HIS A 23 -4.46 15.80 -4.25
N ASP A 24 -3.26 15.78 -4.84
CA ASP A 24 -2.43 14.57 -4.92
C ASP A 24 -2.10 14.04 -3.53
N LEU A 25 -1.75 14.90 -2.56
CA LEU A 25 -1.49 14.48 -1.19
C LEU A 25 -2.71 13.84 -0.51
N ALA A 26 -3.92 14.23 -0.89
CA ALA A 26 -5.17 13.71 -0.34
C ALA A 26 -5.60 12.38 -0.98
N THR A 27 -5.13 12.07 -2.18
CA THR A 27 -5.45 10.83 -2.91
C THR A 27 -4.30 9.84 -3.01
N ALA A 28 -3.07 10.29 -2.74
CA ALA A 28 -1.88 9.47 -2.84
C ALA A 28 -1.79 8.48 -1.66
N PRO A 29 -1.30 7.24 -1.91
CA PRO A 29 -0.98 6.32 -0.84
C PRO A 29 0.03 6.97 0.13
N ALA A 30 -0.11 6.71 1.44
CA ALA A 30 0.68 7.38 2.47
C ALA A 30 2.20 7.31 2.25
N ALA A 31 2.70 6.26 1.59
CA ALA A 31 4.11 6.11 1.24
C ALA A 31 4.58 7.10 0.15
N GLU A 32 3.69 7.50 -0.76
CA GLU A 32 3.96 8.46 -1.83
C GLU A 32 3.96 9.88 -1.28
N ALA A 33 2.95 10.23 -0.48
CA ALA A 33 2.90 11.51 0.25
C ALA A 33 4.12 11.71 1.17
N ALA A 34 4.57 10.65 1.86
CA ALA A 34 5.75 10.71 2.70
C ALA A 34 7.06 10.86 1.89
N GLY A 35 7.15 10.23 0.71
CA GLY A 35 8.30 10.36 -0.18
C GLY A 35 8.42 11.75 -0.79
N ASP A 36 7.30 12.32 -1.23
CA ASP A 36 7.26 13.67 -1.82
C ASP A 36 7.54 14.73 -0.75
N ALA A 37 7.04 14.55 0.47
CA ALA A 37 7.36 15.40 1.60
C ALA A 37 8.86 15.32 1.97
N ALA A 38 9.43 14.12 2.03
CA ALA A 38 10.87 13.94 2.29
C ALA A 38 11.75 14.56 1.19
N HIS A 39 11.35 14.43 -0.07
CA HIS A 39 12.04 15.05 -1.20
C HIS A 39 11.97 16.60 -1.13
N ALA A 40 10.79 17.16 -0.84
CA ALA A 40 10.60 18.59 -0.72
C ALA A 40 11.38 19.20 0.46
N LEU A 41 11.32 18.56 1.63
CA LEU A 41 12.01 19.00 2.85
C LEU A 41 13.54 18.87 2.75
N SER A 42 14.03 17.93 1.95
CA SER A 42 15.46 17.76 1.70
C SER A 42 16.00 18.65 0.57
N GLY A 43 15.18 19.51 -0.04
CA GLY A 43 15.58 20.36 -1.16
C GLY A 43 15.93 19.58 -2.43
N GLY A 44 15.38 18.37 -2.58
CA GLY A 44 15.67 17.45 -3.68
C GLY A 44 16.89 16.56 -3.49
N ALA A 45 17.44 16.48 -2.28
CA ALA A 45 18.55 15.58 -1.99
C ALA A 45 18.11 14.10 -1.84
N ILE A 46 16.84 13.83 -1.52
CA ILE A 46 16.31 12.47 -1.34
C ILE A 46 15.34 12.16 -2.48
N ASP A 47 15.77 11.29 -3.40
CA ASP A 47 14.89 10.76 -4.44
C ASP A 47 13.73 9.95 -3.86
N PRO A 48 12.50 10.03 -4.42
CA PRO A 48 11.35 9.31 -3.89
C PRO A 48 11.55 7.79 -4.04
N PHE A 49 12.33 7.36 -5.04
CA PHE A 49 12.75 5.98 -5.19
C PHE A 49 13.62 5.50 -4.01
N VAL A 50 14.65 6.26 -3.65
CA VAL A 50 15.54 5.94 -2.53
C VAL A 50 14.75 5.89 -1.22
N PHE A 51 13.79 6.79 -1.04
CA PHE A 51 12.89 6.79 0.10
C PHE A 51 12.02 5.51 0.16
N ARG A 52 11.36 5.14 -0.94
CA ARG A 52 10.56 3.90 -1.04
C ARG A 52 11.42 2.65 -0.83
N PHE A 53 12.65 2.67 -1.34
CA PHE A 53 13.61 1.59 -1.13
C PHE A 53 14.05 1.48 0.33
N ALA A 54 14.26 2.60 1.03
CA ALA A 54 14.54 2.60 2.45
C ALA A 54 13.38 2.00 3.26
N ILE A 55 12.12 2.35 2.94
CA ILE A 55 10.94 1.73 3.56
C ILE A 55 10.91 0.22 3.30
N PHE A 56 11.21 -0.22 2.08
CA PHE A 56 11.27 -1.64 1.74
C PHE A 56 12.32 -2.39 2.59
N VAL A 57 13.53 -1.85 2.72
CA VAL A 57 14.59 -2.44 3.55
C VAL A 57 14.18 -2.48 5.04
N LEU A 58 13.62 -1.38 5.56
CA LEU A 58 13.11 -1.33 6.94
C LEU A 58 11.99 -2.35 7.17
N ALA A 59 11.09 -2.53 6.22
CA ALA A 59 10.01 -3.51 6.31
C ALA A 59 10.55 -4.96 6.37
N ILE A 60 11.66 -5.28 5.68
CA ILE A 60 12.34 -6.59 5.79
C ILE A 60 12.82 -6.81 7.23
N PHE A 61 13.50 -5.82 7.82
CA PHE A 61 13.96 -5.92 9.21
C PHE A 61 12.80 -6.13 10.18
N VAL A 62 11.73 -5.34 10.05
CA VAL A 62 10.52 -5.50 10.87
C VAL A 62 9.93 -6.91 10.69
N GLY A 63 9.78 -7.39 9.46
CA GLY A 63 9.25 -8.72 9.17
C GLY A 63 10.08 -9.84 9.81
N TYR A 64 11.42 -9.73 9.75
CA TYR A 64 12.33 -10.66 10.40
C TYR A 64 12.11 -10.73 11.92
N TYR A 65 12.08 -9.58 12.61
CA TYR A 65 11.90 -9.54 14.06
C TYR A 65 10.51 -10.03 14.51
N VAL A 66 9.48 -9.75 13.71
CA VAL A 66 8.09 -10.19 13.98
C VAL A 66 7.98 -11.71 13.92
N VAL A 67 8.59 -12.37 12.91
CA VAL A 67 8.50 -13.83 12.74
C VAL A 67 9.41 -14.57 13.72
N TRP A 68 10.57 -14.01 14.08
CA TRP A 68 11.52 -14.68 14.97
C TRP A 68 10.99 -14.88 16.40
N SER A 69 10.04 -14.04 16.84
CA SER A 69 9.55 -14.01 18.22
C SER A 69 8.32 -14.89 18.48
N VAL A 70 8.04 -15.89 17.62
CA VAL A 70 6.87 -16.77 17.77
C VAL A 70 7.18 -18.07 18.52
N THR A 71 6.20 -18.60 19.23
CA THR A 71 6.36 -19.88 19.92
C THR A 71 6.37 -21.04 18.90
N PRO A 72 7.15 -22.12 19.14
CA PRO A 72 7.31 -23.21 18.16
C PRO A 72 6.00 -23.89 17.73
N ALA A 73 5.00 -23.93 18.62
CA ALA A 73 3.68 -24.49 18.32
C ALA A 73 2.90 -23.68 17.27
N LEU A 74 3.28 -22.43 17.03
CA LEU A 74 2.59 -21.50 16.15
C LEU A 74 3.24 -21.38 14.75
N HIS A 75 4.32 -22.09 14.42
CA HIS A 75 4.90 -22.02 13.07
C HIS A 75 3.91 -22.44 11.98
N THR A 76 3.14 -23.50 12.20
CA THR A 76 2.13 -23.98 11.23
C THR A 76 0.97 -22.98 11.09
N PRO A 77 0.36 -22.46 12.18
CA PRO A 77 -0.58 -21.35 12.09
C PRO A 77 0.01 -20.08 11.45
N LEU A 78 1.26 -19.73 11.75
CA LEU A 78 1.93 -18.56 11.21
C LEU A 78 2.12 -18.66 9.70
N MET A 79 2.46 -19.86 9.20
CA MET A 79 2.55 -20.12 7.76
C MET A 79 1.20 -19.86 7.06
N ALA A 80 0.09 -20.24 7.69
CA ALA A 80 -1.25 -19.98 7.17
C ALA A 80 -1.60 -18.48 7.18
N VAL A 81 -1.24 -17.76 8.25
CA VAL A 81 -1.40 -16.29 8.34
C VAL A 81 -0.59 -15.57 7.25
N THR A 82 0.68 -15.95 7.03
CA THR A 82 1.51 -15.32 6.00
C THR A 82 0.97 -15.54 4.59
N ASN A 83 0.32 -16.69 4.34
CA ASN A 83 -0.38 -16.93 3.08
C ASN A 83 -1.56 -15.95 2.91
N ALA A 84 -2.37 -15.77 3.96
CA ALA A 84 -3.47 -14.80 3.93
C ALA A 84 -2.98 -13.35 3.75
N ILE A 85 -1.91 -12.95 4.42
CA ILE A 85 -1.32 -11.59 4.30
C ILE A 85 -0.78 -11.33 2.88
N SER A 86 -0.25 -12.35 2.20
CA SER A 86 0.24 -12.20 0.82
C SER A 86 -0.84 -11.74 -0.17
N SER A 87 -2.12 -11.84 0.20
CA SER A 87 -3.26 -11.35 -0.56
C SER A 87 -3.39 -9.82 -0.64
N VAL A 88 -2.40 -9.05 -0.14
CA VAL A 88 -2.30 -7.60 -0.37
C VAL A 88 -2.35 -7.21 -1.85
N ILE A 89 -2.06 -8.16 -2.75
CA ILE A 89 -2.21 -8.06 -4.20
C ILE A 89 -3.62 -7.60 -4.62
N VAL A 90 -4.65 -7.76 -3.78
CA VAL A 90 -6.01 -7.25 -4.03
C VAL A 90 -6.02 -5.76 -4.36
N VAL A 91 -5.13 -4.97 -3.75
CA VAL A 91 -5.02 -3.52 -4.01
C VAL A 91 -4.62 -3.28 -5.46
N GLY A 92 -3.63 -4.02 -5.97
CA GLY A 92 -3.20 -3.92 -7.37
C GLY A 92 -4.28 -4.37 -8.35
N ALA A 93 -5.00 -5.44 -8.04
CA ALA A 93 -6.11 -5.92 -8.87
C ALA A 93 -7.27 -4.92 -8.92
N LEU A 94 -7.61 -4.27 -7.81
CA LEU A 94 -8.64 -3.22 -7.77
C LEU A 94 -8.24 -2.00 -8.60
N LEU A 95 -6.97 -1.56 -8.51
CA LEU A 95 -6.46 -0.46 -9.33
C LEU A 95 -6.50 -0.82 -10.83
N ALA A 96 -6.13 -2.05 -11.18
CA ALA A 96 -6.17 -2.55 -12.54
C ALA A 96 -7.61 -2.62 -13.11
N VAL A 97 -8.62 -2.92 -12.29
CA VAL A 97 -10.03 -2.91 -12.73
C VAL A 97 -10.62 -1.50 -12.77
N GLY A 98 -10.32 -0.67 -11.75
CA GLY A 98 -10.99 0.62 -11.52
C GLY A 98 -10.43 1.79 -12.32
N ILE A 99 -9.15 1.76 -12.70
CA ILE A 99 -8.47 2.89 -13.38
C ILE A 99 -8.17 2.58 -14.85
N SER A 100 -8.27 1.31 -15.27
CA SER A 100 -7.90 0.93 -16.64
C SER A 100 -8.86 1.47 -17.69
N ALA A 101 -8.29 2.21 -18.65
CA ALA A 101 -8.97 2.63 -19.87
C ALA A 101 -9.05 1.53 -20.95
N SER A 102 -8.29 0.43 -20.78
CA SER A 102 -8.22 -0.70 -21.70
C SER A 102 -9.02 -1.89 -21.17
N GLY A 103 -9.95 -2.41 -21.99
CA GLY A 103 -10.77 -3.57 -21.63
C GLY A 103 -9.97 -4.85 -21.33
N LEU A 104 -8.74 -4.97 -21.87
CA LEU A 104 -7.86 -6.10 -21.55
C LEU A 104 -7.34 -6.02 -20.11
N ALA A 105 -6.92 -4.84 -19.66
CA ALA A 105 -6.42 -4.65 -18.30
C ALA A 105 -7.54 -4.82 -17.26
N THR A 106 -8.76 -4.38 -17.57
CA THR A 106 -9.95 -4.66 -16.76
C THR A 106 -10.27 -6.17 -16.72
N GLY A 107 -10.17 -6.87 -17.84
CA GLY A 107 -10.39 -8.32 -17.91
C GLY A 107 -9.40 -9.13 -17.07
N PHE A 108 -8.10 -8.84 -17.22
CA PHE A 108 -7.07 -9.48 -16.39
C PHE A 108 -7.17 -9.08 -14.92
N GLY A 109 -7.50 -7.82 -14.63
CA GLY A 109 -7.76 -7.35 -13.27
C GLY A 109 -8.92 -8.08 -12.61
N PHE A 110 -10.00 -8.37 -13.35
CA PHE A 110 -11.15 -9.12 -12.84
C PHE A 110 -10.79 -10.57 -12.50
N VAL A 111 -10.02 -11.24 -13.38
CA VAL A 111 -9.52 -12.60 -13.11
C VAL A 111 -8.57 -12.59 -11.90
N ALA A 112 -7.68 -11.61 -11.81
CA ALA A 112 -6.79 -11.44 -10.66
C ALA A 112 -7.60 -11.24 -9.37
N LEU A 113 -8.67 -10.44 -9.40
CA LEU A 113 -9.56 -10.22 -8.25
C LEU A 113 -10.21 -11.53 -7.78
N MET A 114 -10.68 -12.35 -8.72
CA MET A 114 -11.26 -13.66 -8.41
C MET A 114 -10.24 -14.58 -7.75
N LEU A 115 -9.03 -14.70 -8.31
CA LEU A 115 -7.97 -15.55 -7.74
C LEU A 115 -7.52 -15.07 -6.36
N VAL A 116 -7.39 -13.75 -6.19
CA VAL A 116 -7.04 -13.15 -4.90
C VAL A 116 -8.13 -13.40 -3.86
N SER A 117 -9.41 -13.34 -4.23
CA SER A 117 -10.51 -13.61 -3.29
C SER A 117 -10.43 -15.01 -2.69
N VAL A 118 -10.06 -16.02 -3.50
CA VAL A 118 -9.88 -17.41 -3.03
C VAL A 118 -8.75 -17.51 -2.00
N ASN A 119 -7.63 -16.80 -2.22
CA ASN A 119 -6.52 -16.78 -1.28
C ASN A 119 -6.89 -16.09 0.05
N ILE A 120 -7.60 -14.95 -0.01
CA ILE A 120 -8.11 -14.24 1.17
C ILE A 120 -9.02 -15.16 1.99
N PHE A 121 -10.10 -15.66 1.38
CA PHE A 121 -11.09 -16.43 2.12
C PHE A 121 -10.55 -17.79 2.56
N GLY A 122 -9.80 -18.48 1.71
CA GLY A 122 -9.16 -19.76 2.04
C GLY A 122 -8.12 -19.62 3.15
N GLY A 123 -7.24 -18.62 3.04
CA GLY A 123 -6.19 -18.34 4.01
C GLY A 123 -6.74 -18.03 5.40
N PHE A 124 -7.73 -17.13 5.50
CA PHE A 124 -8.31 -16.76 6.79
C PHE A 124 -9.19 -17.85 7.40
N LEU A 125 -9.99 -18.58 6.60
CA LEU A 125 -10.84 -19.66 7.12
C LEU A 125 -10.01 -20.81 7.69
N VAL A 126 -8.97 -21.24 6.98
CA VAL A 126 -8.08 -22.32 7.44
C VAL A 126 -7.31 -21.88 8.69
N THR A 127 -6.78 -20.66 8.70
CA THR A 127 -6.08 -20.10 9.85
C THR A 127 -6.97 -20.07 11.10
N GLN A 128 -8.23 -19.64 10.96
CA GLN A 128 -9.17 -19.63 12.09
C GLN A 128 -9.44 -21.04 12.63
N ARG A 129 -9.57 -22.05 11.77
CA ARG A 129 -9.74 -23.45 12.20
C ARG A 129 -8.48 -23.97 12.91
N MET A 130 -7.29 -23.58 12.45
CA MET A 130 -6.02 -23.93 13.09
C MET A 130 -5.85 -23.29 14.47
N LEU A 131 -6.20 -22.00 14.61
CA LEU A 131 -6.11 -21.27 15.88
C LEU A 131 -7.22 -21.67 16.86
N ALA A 132 -8.39 -22.07 16.37
CA ALA A 132 -9.48 -22.56 17.21
C ALA A 132 -9.11 -23.85 17.96
N MET A 133 -8.19 -24.67 17.44
CA MET A 133 -7.70 -25.87 18.11
C MET A 133 -6.82 -25.57 19.35
N TYR A 134 -6.33 -24.32 19.48
CA TYR A 134 -5.56 -23.88 20.64
C TYR A 134 -6.40 -23.18 21.71
N LYS A 135 -7.70 -22.93 21.45
CA LYS A 135 -8.61 -22.44 22.49
C LYS A 135 -8.93 -23.58 23.46
N LYS A 136 -8.73 -23.36 24.75
CA LYS A 136 -9.23 -24.26 25.80
C LYS A 136 -10.75 -24.36 25.63
N LYS A 137 -11.26 -25.59 25.57
CA LYS A 137 -12.70 -25.86 25.59
C LYS A 137 -13.27 -25.19 26.85
N ASP A 138 -14.12 -24.19 26.68
CA ASP A 138 -14.87 -23.61 27.79
C ASP A 138 -15.60 -24.76 28.49
N LYS A 139 -15.43 -24.84 29.81
CA LYS A 139 -16.16 -25.79 30.66
C LYS A 139 -17.63 -25.39 30.73
#